data_AF-A0AB39JKU3-F1
#
_entry.id   AF-A0AB39JKU3-F1
#
_cell.length_a   1.000
_cell.length_b   1.000
_cell.length_c   1.000
_cell.angle_alpha   90.00
_cell.angle_beta   90.00
_cell.angle_gamma   90.00
#
_symmetry.space_group_name_H-M   'P 1'
#
loop_
_entity.id
_entity.type
_entity.pdbx_description
1 polymer ?
#
loop_
_entity_poly.entity_id
_entity_poly.type
_entity_poly.pdbx_seq_one_letter_code
_entity_poly.pdbx_strand_id
1 'polypeptide(L)'
;MAAIILIGPCFPSLAGCWSTPHRCFVARRSQVMNQAAYVLGSYRLASEWLSRPALGLDMRTPCSLLADADRYRQVVDHLVRLEYGVY
;
A
#
# COMPACT_ATOMS: atom_id res chain seq x y z
N MET A 1 15.26 -12.15 1.38
CA MET A 1 14.94 -13.09 0.28
C MET A 1 13.53 -12.77 -0.20
N ALA A 2 13.46 -12.25 -1.44
CA ALA A 2 12.28 -12.06 -2.29
C ALA A 2 10.95 -11.65 -1.61
N ALA A 3 10.77 -10.35 -1.34
CA ALA A 3 9.45 -9.75 -1.40
C ALA A 3 9.02 -9.80 -2.86
N ILE A 4 8.39 -10.92 -3.25
CA ILE A 4 7.80 -11.08 -4.56
C ILE A 4 6.76 -9.96 -4.68
N ILE A 5 7.11 -8.91 -5.43
CA ILE A 5 6.17 -7.92 -5.95
C ILE A 5 5.35 -8.68 -6.97
N LEU A 6 4.40 -9.49 -6.50
CA LEU A 6 3.23 -9.82 -7.28
C LEU A 6 2.58 -8.46 -7.51
N ILE A 7 2.85 -7.91 -8.70
CA ILE A 7 1.95 -7.00 -9.40
C ILE A 7 0.64 -7.79 -9.50
N GLY A 8 -0.13 -7.84 -8.42
CA GLY A 8 -1.30 -8.67 -8.33
C GLY A 8 -2.41 -7.96 -9.08
N PRO A 9 -2.80 -8.39 -10.30
CA PRO A 9 -4.15 -8.10 -10.76
C PRO A 9 -5.08 -8.54 -9.63
N CYS A 10 -6.12 -7.74 -9.37
CA CYS A 10 -7.05 -7.96 -8.27
C CYS A 10 -7.45 -9.43 -8.27
N PHE A 11 -6.86 -10.24 -7.38
CA PHE A 11 -7.34 -11.59 -7.18
C PHE A 11 -8.73 -11.39 -6.62
N PRO A 12 -9.78 -11.90 -7.29
CA PRO A 12 -11.13 -11.85 -6.75
C PRO A 12 -11.14 -12.78 -5.54
N SER A 13 -10.69 -12.28 -4.39
CA SER A 13 -11.05 -12.89 -3.12
C SER A 13 -12.58 -12.88 -3.07
N LEU A 14 -13.15 -14.01 -2.65
CA LEU A 14 -14.58 -14.31 -2.55
C LEU A 14 -15.27 -13.42 -1.51
N ALA A 15 -15.22 -12.10 -1.69
CA ALA A 15 -15.73 -11.09 -0.77
C ALA A 15 -16.88 -10.33 -1.43
N GLY A 16 -18.03 -11.00 -1.52
CA GLY A 16 -19.37 -10.40 -1.55
C GLY A 16 -19.73 -9.41 -2.67
N CYS A 17 -20.90 -8.78 -2.49
CA CYS A 17 -21.60 -7.87 -3.42
C CYS A 17 -20.88 -6.54 -3.71
N TRP A 18 -19.57 -6.43 -3.48
CA TRP A 18 -18.83 -5.19 -3.73
C TRP A 18 -18.57 -4.96 -5.21
N SER A 19 -18.35 -3.71 -5.61
CA SER A 19 -17.93 -3.40 -6.97
C SER A 19 -16.46 -3.80 -7.18
N THR A 20 -16.09 -4.10 -8.42
CA THR A 20 -14.70 -4.42 -8.80
C THR A 20 -13.66 -3.40 -8.29
N PRO A 21 -13.86 -2.07 -8.42
CA PRO A 21 -12.90 -1.11 -7.89
C PRO A 21 -12.76 -1.16 -6.36
N HIS A 22 -13.84 -1.44 -5.63
CA HIS A 22 -13.80 -1.56 -4.18
C HIS A 22 -12.99 -2.79 -3.74
N ARG A 23 -13.18 -3.94 -4.42
CA ARG A 23 -12.37 -5.15 -4.17
C ARG A 23 -10.88 -4.89 -4.38
N CYS A 24 -10.53 -4.23 -5.48
CA CYS A 24 -9.16 -3.86 -5.80
C CYS A 24 -8.53 -2.95 -4.73
N PHE A 25 -9.28 -1.96 -4.25
CA PHE A 25 -8.83 -1.06 -3.19
C PHE A 25 -8.52 -1.82 -1.90
N VAL A 26 -9.42 -2.71 -1.47
CA VAL A 26 -9.24 -3.50 -0.24
C VAL A 26 -8.01 -4.40 -0.33
N ALA A 27 -7.82 -5.08 -1.47
CA ALA A 27 -6.64 -5.92 -1.69
C ALA A 27 -5.33 -5.12 -1.63
N ARG A 28 -5.26 -3.99 -2.36
CA ARG A 28 -4.09 -3.10 -2.35
C ARG A 28 -3.80 -2.56 -0.96
N ARG A 29 -4.85 -2.13 -0.24
CA ARG A 29 -4.71 -1.61 1.13
C ARG A 29 -4.12 -2.65 2.08
N SER A 30 -4.60 -3.89 2.02
CA SER A 30 -4.05 -4.98 2.83
C SER A 30 -2.58 -5.22 2.52
N GLN A 31 -2.19 -5.22 1.23
CA GLN A 31 -0.80 -5.42 0.82
C GLN A 31 0.12 -4.29 1.31
N VAL A 32 -0.25 -3.03 1.10
CA VAL A 32 0.54 -1.88 1.59
C VAL A 32 0.64 -1.88 3.11
N MET A 33 -0.43 -2.26 3.81
CA MET A 33 -0.41 -2.32 5.26
C MET A 33 0.57 -3.37 5.79
N ASN A 34 0.61 -4.54 5.17
CA ASN A 34 1.58 -5.59 5.52
C ASN A 34 3.02 -5.15 5.21
N GLN A 35 3.26 -4.54 4.04
CA GLN A 35 4.58 -4.03 3.68
C GLN A 35 5.04 -2.92 4.64
N ALA A 36 4.17 -1.95 4.93
CA ALA A 36 4.47 -0.88 5.86
C ALA A 36 4.70 -1.40 7.29
N ALA A 37 3.97 -2.43 7.72
CA ALA A 37 4.20 -3.06 9.03
C ALA A 37 5.55 -3.79 9.08
N TYR A 38 6.00 -4.37 7.96
CA TYR A 38 7.32 -4.98 7.84
C TYR A 38 8.44 -3.92 7.89
N VAL A 39 8.32 -2.85 7.09
CA VAL A 39 9.34 -1.78 7.00
C VAL A 39 9.41 -0.95 8.28
N LEU A 40 8.28 -0.59 8.87
CA LEU A 40 8.21 0.21 10.11
C LEU A 40 8.31 -0.64 11.39
N GLY A 41 8.26 -1.97 11.28
CA GLY A 41 8.34 -2.90 12.39
C GLY A 41 7.09 -2.97 13.29
N SER A 42 6.01 -2.24 12.98
CA SER A 42 4.77 -2.29 13.76
C SER A 42 3.52 -2.01 12.93
N TYR A 43 2.48 -2.80 13.16
CA TYR A 43 1.16 -2.60 12.53
C TYR A 43 0.52 -1.26 12.93
N ARG A 44 0.76 -0.79 14.17
CA ARG A 44 0.25 0.50 14.63
C ARG A 44 0.90 1.65 13.87
N LEU A 45 2.22 1.60 13.71
CA LEU A 45 2.97 2.58 12.92
C LEU A 45 2.56 2.55 11.45
N ALA A 46 2.31 1.37 10.88
CA ALA A 46 1.80 1.24 9.51
C ALA A 46 0.42 1.88 9.33
N SER A 47 -0.49 1.70 10.29
CA SER A 47 -1.81 2.34 10.27
C SER A 47 -1.72 3.87 10.39
N GLU A 48 -0.85 4.36 11.28
CA GLU A 48 -0.58 5.80 11.39
C GLU A 48 0.05 6.35 10.11
N TRP A 49 1.00 5.64 9.51
CA TRP A 49 1.63 6.05 8.25
C TRP A 49 0.64 6.09 7.09
N LEU A 50 -0.27 5.13 6.99
CA LEU A 50 -1.34 5.11 5.97
C LEU A 50 -2.33 6.28 6.10
N SER A 51 -2.56 6.76 7.32
CA SER A 51 -3.48 7.87 7.61
C SER A 51 -2.81 9.24 7.59
N ARG A 52 -1.49 9.32 7.78
CA ARG A 52 -0.72 10.56 7.77
C ARG A 52 -0.23 10.90 6.35
N PRO A 53 -0.20 12.19 5.98
CA PRO A 53 0.41 12.60 4.72
C PRO A 53 1.91 12.33 4.75
N ALA A 54 2.44 11.68 3.71
CA ALA A 54 3.87 11.41 3.59
C ALA A 54 4.51 12.46 2.69
N LEU A 55 5.64 13.03 3.12
CA LEU A 55 6.33 14.10 2.38
C LEU A 55 6.81 13.62 1.01
N GLY A 56 7.28 12.38 0.90
CA GLY A 56 7.70 11.77 -0.35
C GLY A 56 6.56 11.27 -1.26
N LEU A 57 5.30 11.55 -0.92
CA LEU A 57 4.11 11.25 -1.72
C LEU A 57 3.29 12.54 -1.98
N ASP A 58 3.97 13.66 -2.23
CA ASP A 58 3.37 14.99 -2.48
C ASP A 58 2.44 15.48 -1.35
N MET A 59 2.78 15.17 -0.09
CA MET A 59 1.93 15.43 1.10
C MET A 59 0.53 14.84 1.00
N ARG A 60 0.32 13.80 0.18
CA ARG A 60 -0.95 13.08 0.10
C ARG A 60 -0.97 11.93 1.09
N THR A 61 -2.18 11.58 1.54
CA THR A 61 -2.37 10.41 2.39
C THR A 61 -2.25 9.14 1.56
N PRO A 62 -1.41 8.18 1.95
CA PRO A 62 -1.23 6.92 1.23
C PRO A 62 -2.57 6.21 1.00
N CYS A 63 -3.48 6.23 1.98
CA CYS A 63 -4.83 5.68 1.84
C CYS A 63 -5.61 6.23 0.63
N SER A 64 -5.50 7.53 0.31
CA SER A 64 -6.20 8.11 -0.85
C SER A 64 -5.58 7.67 -2.18
N LEU A 65 -4.28 7.39 -2.18
CA LEU A 65 -3.52 7.01 -3.37
C LEU A 65 -3.79 5.57 -3.81
N LEU A 66 -4.26 4.70 -2.91
CA LEU A 66 -4.54 3.29 -3.20
C LEU A 66 -5.72 3.07 -4.16
N ALA A 67 -6.58 4.09 -4.33
CA ALA A 67 -7.70 4.04 -5.27
C ALA A 67 -7.21 3.90 -6.72
N ASP A 68 -6.12 4.59 -7.07
CA ASP A 68 -5.53 4.58 -8.40
C ASP A 68 -4.39 3.56 -8.50
N ALA A 69 -4.33 2.82 -9.60
CA ALA A 69 -3.29 1.80 -9.81
C ALA A 69 -1.88 2.41 -9.91
N ASP A 70 -1.75 3.54 -10.62
CA ASP A 70 -0.46 4.21 -10.78
C ASP A 70 0.03 4.85 -9.49
N ARG A 71 -0.87 5.45 -8.71
CA ARG A 71 -0.52 6.03 -7.42
C ARG A 71 -0.19 4.97 -6.38
N TYR A 72 -0.85 3.81 -6.42
CA TYR A 72 -0.45 2.65 -5.63
C TYR A 72 1.01 2.24 -5.89
N ARG A 73 1.47 2.24 -7.15
CA ARG A 73 2.87 1.93 -7.47
C ARG A 73 3.84 2.91 -6.81
N GLN A 74 3.50 4.21 -6.78
CA GLN A 74 4.31 5.23 -6.11
C GLN A 74 4.41 4.97 -4.60
N VAL A 75 3.31 4.56 -3.97
CA VAL A 75 3.28 4.21 -2.53
C VAL A 75 4.18 3.00 -2.25
N VAL A 76 4.14 1.97 -3.11
CA VAL A 76 4.99 0.78 -2.97
C VAL A 76 6.46 1.13 -3.18
N ASP A 77 6.79 1.89 -4.23
CA ASP A 77 8.15 2.36 -4.49
C ASP A 77 8.71 3.17 -3.32
N HIS A 78 7.88 4.05 -2.74
CA HIS A 78 8.26 4.81 -1.54
C HIS A 78 8.56 3.92 -0.34
N LEU A 79 7.76 2.86 -0.10
CA LEU A 79 8.02 1.89 0.96
C LEU A 79 9.30 1.08 0.71
N VAL A 80 9.56 0.71 -0.54
CA VAL A 80 10.81 0.02 -0.92
C VAL A 80 12.02 0.94 -0.67
N ARG A 81 11.92 2.22 -1.05
CA ARG A 81 12.97 3.21 -0.77
C ARG A 81 13.22 3.40 0.73
N LEU A 82 12.15 3.41 1.53
CA LEU A 82 12.24 3.44 3.00
C LEU A 82 12.92 2.17 3.55
N GLU A 83 12.63 0.99 2.99
CA GLU A 83 13.26 -0.28 3.38
C GLU A 83 14.78 -0.28 3.14
N TYR A 84 15.22 0.27 2.00
CA TYR A 84 16.63 0.37 1.66
C TYR A 84 17.33 1.61 2.25
N GLY A 85 16.61 2.48 2.97
CA GLY A 85 17.17 3.70 3.57
C GLY A 85 17.63 4.75 2.54
N VAL A 86 17.11 4.69 1.31
CA VAL A 86 17.48 5.60 0.22
C VAL A 86 16.49 6.76 0.19
N TYR A 87 16.91 7.92 0.67
CA TYR A 87 16.14 9.17 0.58
C TYR A 87 16.79 10.16 -0.38
#